data_AF-A0A261FL98-F1
#
_entry.id   AF-A0A261FL98-F1
#
_cell.length_a   1.000
_cell.length_b   1.000
_cell.length_c   1.000
_cell.angle_alpha   90.00
_cell.angle_beta   90.00
_cell.angle_gamma   90.00
#
_symmetry.space_group_name_H-M   'P 1'
#
loop_
_entity.id
_entity.type
_entity.pdbx_description
1 polymer ?
#
loop_
_entity_poly.entity_id
_entity_poly.type
_entity_poly.pdbx_seq_one_letter_code
_entity_poly.pdbx_strand_id
1 'polypeptide(L)'
;MTTRHPSFAARLTALMAAAGLLIGLGACSSADDGQSENPDPSNTTVSTGAEDGAVAIFTPADGITISQHTPLNKWAKLVPEITDALEAEGMSGDRIESFTSDSLDRQSRAVQDYVVDHLSADGDDDVEAQHTTLLVAPVVQTDDSTRQYGDYIRQELAHDDEDTDGAADGTDADSSEDDNDTADGSDASGESLETDEADPEESESERVAEENRQAADRLVSALRLAQESGMHVVLMANTIEGYAPDAFVSFSDARSIGQLQAQNLAAKLELDKVSKDNPKYVEVMLPYDPQPSSTNGDETDTDSSATFAQEAFAGIWSVLGPYFESGVLRSPSGILTASSTADDWSLVAYDASEDNATGSELANRLDVENSDSGHTRIDGVIAMNDYVASDVIDELEALGYTGSAADINPSITISGIVDNITGKKDLAREAVPDPIKAPDTDDADADTRDEAERDAQWPLVTGYGAYVDSMPDLVSGKQWMTGLEDRKTLAEDTARACVLLNTGKTLDDMESVSTTTIADKETPTISESLLAVSASNLKAELITPGYITMAEAGL
;
A
#
# COMPACT_ATOMS: atom_id res chain seq x y z
N MET A 1 4.63 46.72 60.84
CA MET A 1 3.17 46.51 60.95
C MET A 1 2.92 45.01 60.95
N THR A 2 2.45 44.49 62.10
CA THR A 2 1.49 43.36 62.30
C THR A 2 1.51 42.19 61.29
N THR A 3 2.10 41.01 61.58
CA THR A 3 1.63 39.85 62.38
C THR A 3 0.53 38.96 61.78
N ARG A 4 0.91 37.69 61.54
CA ARG A 4 0.24 36.40 61.84
C ARG A 4 -1.24 36.18 61.46
N HIS A 5 -1.51 35.15 60.65
CA HIS A 5 -1.99 33.79 61.05
C HIS A 5 -2.73 33.10 59.87
N PRO A 6 -2.53 31.78 59.66
CA PRO A 6 -3.42 30.95 58.87
C PRO A 6 -4.38 30.15 59.79
N SER A 7 -5.64 29.98 59.38
CA SER A 7 -6.50 28.86 59.78
C SER A 7 -7.85 28.90 59.04
N PHE A 8 -8.27 27.75 58.50
CA PHE A 8 -9.54 27.04 58.77
C PHE A 8 -9.66 25.87 57.77
N ALA A 9 -9.40 24.62 58.21
CA ALA A 9 -10.39 23.63 58.63
C ALA A 9 -11.07 22.93 57.41
N ALA A 10 -11.18 21.59 57.29
CA ALA A 10 -11.47 20.62 58.33
C ALA A 10 -11.19 19.13 57.92
N ARG A 11 -10.65 18.37 58.89
CA ARG A 11 -10.99 17.01 59.40
C ARG A 11 -10.95 15.80 58.43
N LEU A 12 -10.02 14.82 58.57
CA LEU A 12 -9.92 13.68 59.54
C LEU A 12 -11.10 12.67 59.38
N THR A 13 -10.94 11.37 59.07
CA THR A 13 -10.25 10.32 59.87
C THR A 13 -10.17 8.99 59.08
N ALA A 14 -9.12 8.19 59.34
CA ALA A 14 -8.89 6.81 58.87
C ALA A 14 -9.38 5.74 59.88
N LEU A 15 -9.57 4.48 59.48
CA LEU A 15 -9.03 3.26 60.17
C LEU A 15 -9.47 1.90 59.55
N MET A 16 -8.46 1.02 59.32
CA MET A 16 -8.37 -0.46 59.49
C MET A 16 -9.39 -1.43 58.81
N ALA A 17 -9.10 -2.72 58.55
CA ALA A 17 -7.93 -3.56 58.23
C ALA A 17 -8.47 -5.02 58.11
N ALA A 18 -7.98 -5.77 57.12
CA ALA A 18 -7.86 -7.24 56.97
C ALA A 18 -8.80 -8.24 57.72
N ALA A 19 -9.34 -9.20 56.95
CA ALA A 19 -9.16 -10.67 57.08
C ALA A 19 -10.43 -11.48 56.75
N GLY A 20 -10.29 -12.58 56.00
CA GLY A 20 -11.23 -13.71 56.08
C GLY A 20 -11.55 -14.44 54.77
N LEU A 21 -10.72 -15.42 54.42
CA LEU A 21 -11.01 -16.53 53.50
C LEU A 21 -11.90 -17.57 54.21
N LEU A 22 -12.89 -18.20 53.53
CA LEU A 22 -13.24 -19.65 53.56
C LEU A 22 -14.70 -19.97 53.12
N ILE A 23 -14.79 -20.74 52.02
CA ILE A 23 -15.57 -21.96 51.72
C ILE A 23 -16.89 -22.22 52.48
N GLY A 24 -17.96 -22.52 51.71
CA GLY A 24 -19.14 -23.27 52.17
C GLY A 24 -19.78 -24.09 51.05
N LEU A 25 -19.52 -25.41 51.04
CA LEU A 25 -20.30 -26.43 50.34
C LEU A 25 -21.64 -26.65 51.07
N GLY A 26 -22.72 -26.79 50.32
CA GLY A 26 -24.03 -27.18 50.84
C GLY A 26 -24.79 -28.02 49.83
N ALA A 27 -24.56 -29.33 49.85
CA ALA A 27 -25.46 -30.32 49.26
C ALA A 27 -26.63 -30.56 50.22
N CYS A 28 -27.86 -30.65 49.70
CA CYS A 28 -28.94 -31.43 50.31
C CYS A 28 -29.99 -31.80 49.23
N SER A 29 -30.20 -33.11 49.09
CA SER A 29 -31.24 -33.77 48.32
C SER A 29 -32.64 -33.58 48.94
N SER A 30 -33.70 -33.66 48.14
CA SER A 30 -34.91 -34.51 48.35
C SER A 30 -35.89 -34.36 47.18
N ALA A 31 -36.48 -35.47 46.76
CA ALA A 31 -37.49 -35.60 45.71
C ALA A 31 -38.91 -35.30 46.21
N ASP A 32 -39.81 -34.81 45.33
CA ASP A 32 -41.01 -35.50 44.82
C ASP A 32 -42.16 -34.54 44.39
N ASP A 33 -42.73 -34.87 43.21
CA ASP A 33 -43.98 -34.53 42.51
C ASP A 33 -44.85 -33.28 42.82
N GLY A 34 -45.21 -32.56 41.75
CA GLY A 34 -46.35 -31.62 41.74
C GLY A 34 -46.44 -30.65 40.55
N GLN A 35 -47.33 -30.98 39.61
CA GLN A 35 -47.72 -30.34 38.35
C GLN A 35 -47.98 -28.80 38.31
N SER A 36 -47.65 -28.22 37.14
CA SER A 36 -48.20 -27.04 36.41
C SER A 36 -47.87 -25.58 36.82
N GLU A 37 -47.15 -24.87 35.94
CA GLU A 37 -47.42 -23.57 35.27
C GLU A 37 -46.11 -22.80 34.97
N ASN A 38 -45.91 -22.42 33.70
CA ASN A 38 -44.80 -21.60 33.13
C ASN A 38 -44.78 -20.15 33.71
N PRO A 39 -43.74 -19.31 33.49
CA PRO A 39 -42.44 -19.53 32.83
C PRO A 39 -41.22 -19.06 33.68
N ASP A 40 -40.02 -19.60 33.46
CA ASP A 40 -38.76 -19.05 34.00
C ASP A 40 -37.72 -18.95 32.87
N PRO A 41 -36.81 -17.95 32.89
CA PRO A 41 -36.01 -17.53 31.75
C PRO A 41 -34.88 -18.52 31.51
N SER A 42 -34.64 -18.79 30.23
CA SER A 42 -33.51 -19.55 29.73
C SER A 42 -32.20 -18.92 30.19
N ASN A 43 -31.45 -19.65 31.00
CA ASN A 43 -30.01 -19.46 31.12
C ASN A 43 -29.37 -20.18 29.92
N THR A 44 -29.30 -19.46 28.80
CA THR A 44 -28.62 -19.94 27.59
C THR A 44 -27.12 -19.79 27.80
N THR A 45 -26.40 -20.91 27.81
CA THR A 45 -24.99 -20.91 27.46
C THR A 45 -24.95 -20.64 25.97
N VAL A 46 -24.61 -19.41 25.57
CA VAL A 46 -24.52 -19.05 24.15
C VAL A 46 -23.23 -19.68 23.62
N SER A 47 -23.39 -20.66 22.76
CA SER A 47 -22.37 -21.12 21.83
C SER A 47 -22.63 -20.29 20.56
N THR A 48 -21.85 -19.24 20.31
CA THR A 48 -22.03 -18.28 19.19
C THR A 48 -21.47 -18.76 17.85
N GLY A 49 -20.87 -19.95 17.77
CA GLY A 49 -20.11 -20.38 16.58
C GLY A 49 -20.89 -20.61 15.28
N ALA A 50 -22.19 -20.26 15.21
CA ALA A 50 -23.02 -20.38 14.01
C ALA A 50 -23.70 -19.06 13.59
N GLU A 51 -23.50 -17.93 14.30
CA GLU A 51 -24.22 -16.68 14.02
C GLU A 51 -23.41 -15.63 13.23
N ASP A 52 -22.10 -15.83 13.01
CA ASP A 52 -21.19 -14.82 12.42
C ASP A 52 -20.75 -15.12 10.97
N GLY A 53 -21.26 -16.20 10.37
CA GLY A 53 -21.04 -16.54 8.96
C GLY A 53 -19.73 -17.25 8.61
N ALA A 54 -19.31 -17.17 7.35
CA ALA A 54 -18.06 -17.71 6.80
C ALA A 54 -17.30 -16.67 5.96
N VAL A 55 -15.99 -16.86 5.81
CA VAL A 55 -15.14 -16.03 4.94
C VAL A 55 -14.24 -16.91 4.09
N ALA A 56 -14.24 -16.65 2.79
CA ALA A 56 -13.29 -17.26 1.85
C ALA A 56 -12.39 -16.19 1.25
N ILE A 57 -11.08 -16.34 1.46
CA ILE A 57 -10.05 -15.37 1.10
C ILE A 57 -9.31 -15.86 -0.14
N PHE A 58 -9.39 -15.12 -1.24
CA PHE A 58 -8.71 -15.42 -2.50
C PHE A 58 -7.65 -14.37 -2.78
N THR A 59 -6.38 -14.76 -2.76
CA THR A 59 -5.25 -13.83 -2.95
C THR A 59 -4.28 -14.30 -4.02
N PRO A 60 -3.50 -13.37 -4.61
CA PRO A 60 -2.36 -13.74 -5.43
C PRO A 60 -1.30 -14.47 -4.62
N ALA A 61 -0.51 -15.30 -5.28
CA ALA A 61 0.77 -15.72 -4.73
C ALA A 61 1.73 -14.52 -4.69
N ASP A 62 2.53 -14.43 -3.63
CA ASP A 62 3.57 -13.42 -3.55
C ASP A 62 4.51 -13.51 -4.75
N GLY A 63 4.89 -12.35 -5.30
CA GLY A 63 5.87 -12.29 -6.38
C GLY A 63 7.23 -12.82 -5.92
N ILE A 64 7.89 -13.63 -6.76
CA ILE A 64 9.27 -14.05 -6.50
C ILE A 64 10.18 -12.85 -6.72
N THR A 65 10.68 -12.27 -5.63
CA THR A 65 11.80 -11.33 -5.71
C THR A 65 13.08 -12.16 -5.84
N ILE A 66 13.84 -11.97 -6.93
CA ILE A 66 15.10 -12.69 -7.17
C ILE A 66 16.21 -12.13 -6.26
N SER A 67 16.05 -10.90 -5.77
CA SER A 67 16.92 -10.21 -4.82
C SER A 67 16.63 -10.58 -3.36
N GLN A 68 17.60 -10.33 -2.46
CA GLN A 68 17.36 -10.40 -0.99
C GLN A 68 16.48 -9.25 -0.48
N HIS A 69 16.27 -8.26 -1.33
CA HIS A 69 15.45 -7.07 -1.13
C HIS A 69 13.97 -7.43 -1.24
N THR A 70 13.36 -7.84 -0.13
CA THR A 70 11.95 -8.22 -0.08
C THR A 70 11.16 -7.22 0.77
N PRO A 71 10.16 -6.51 0.20
CA PRO A 71 9.27 -5.67 0.98
C PRO A 71 8.44 -6.46 2.00
N LEU A 72 8.05 -5.82 3.10
CA LEU A 72 7.15 -6.41 4.10
C LEU A 72 5.69 -6.50 3.65
N ASN A 73 5.33 -5.78 2.59
CA ASN A 73 4.00 -5.75 1.98
C ASN A 73 3.78 -7.01 1.13
N LYS A 74 3.40 -8.13 1.77
CA LYS A 74 3.25 -9.47 1.18
C LYS A 74 1.94 -10.16 1.57
N TRP A 75 1.25 -10.76 0.60
CA TRP A 75 0.02 -11.55 0.83
C TRP A 75 0.24 -12.68 1.84
N ALA A 76 1.40 -13.36 1.80
CA ALA A 76 1.70 -14.40 2.79
C ALA A 76 1.83 -13.88 4.23
N LYS A 77 1.92 -12.56 4.43
CA LYS A 77 1.88 -11.92 5.74
C LYS A 77 0.50 -11.37 6.08
N LEU A 78 -0.21 -10.79 5.12
CA LEU A 78 -1.55 -10.24 5.33
C LEU A 78 -2.63 -11.32 5.53
N VAL A 79 -2.62 -12.41 4.77
CA VAL A 79 -3.67 -13.45 4.88
C VAL A 79 -3.73 -14.05 6.29
N PRO A 80 -2.60 -14.42 6.94
CA PRO A 80 -2.63 -14.81 8.35
C PRO A 80 -3.13 -13.71 9.29
N GLU A 81 -2.83 -12.44 9.01
CA GLU A 81 -3.28 -11.31 9.84
C GLU A 81 -4.79 -11.11 9.77
N ILE A 82 -5.38 -11.23 8.57
CA ILE A 82 -6.83 -11.21 8.38
C ILE A 82 -7.47 -12.41 9.08
N THR A 83 -6.85 -13.60 8.98
CA THR A 83 -7.34 -14.82 9.64
C THR A 83 -7.34 -14.65 11.17
N ASP A 84 -6.24 -14.20 11.75
CA ASP A 84 -6.11 -13.94 13.19
C ASP A 84 -7.12 -12.86 13.64
N ALA A 85 -7.35 -11.83 12.83
CA ALA A 85 -8.33 -10.77 13.12
C ALA A 85 -9.78 -11.28 13.07
N LEU A 86 -10.13 -12.12 12.09
CA LEU A 86 -11.44 -12.78 12.01
C LEU A 86 -11.69 -13.68 13.23
N GLU A 87 -10.69 -14.45 13.66
CA GLU A 87 -10.78 -15.24 14.89
C GLU A 87 -10.94 -14.36 16.14
N ALA A 88 -10.28 -13.20 16.17
CA ALA A 88 -10.40 -12.23 17.27
C ALA A 88 -11.80 -11.58 17.33
N GLU A 89 -12.47 -11.40 16.19
CA GLU A 89 -13.88 -10.99 16.09
C GLU A 89 -14.87 -12.12 16.46
N GLY A 90 -14.37 -13.34 16.72
CA GLY A 90 -15.16 -14.46 17.22
C GLY A 90 -15.51 -15.52 16.18
N MET A 91 -15.03 -15.37 14.93
CA MET A 91 -15.22 -16.36 13.87
C MET A 91 -14.46 -17.64 14.19
N SER A 92 -15.08 -18.79 13.95
CA SER A 92 -14.40 -20.08 14.11
C SER A 92 -13.46 -20.32 12.94
N GLY A 93 -12.22 -20.75 13.20
CA GLY A 93 -11.21 -20.97 12.14
C GLY A 93 -11.58 -22.04 11.10
N ASP A 94 -12.54 -22.92 11.37
CA ASP A 94 -13.10 -23.86 10.37
C ASP A 94 -14.10 -23.21 9.41
N ARG A 95 -14.48 -21.95 9.64
CA ARG A 95 -15.31 -21.11 8.76
C ARG A 95 -14.49 -20.08 7.97
N ILE A 96 -13.16 -20.17 8.05
CA ILE A 96 -12.22 -19.32 7.32
C ILE A 96 -11.44 -20.20 6.35
N GLU A 97 -11.63 -19.98 5.06
CA GLU A 97 -10.88 -20.67 4.00
C GLU A 97 -9.99 -19.67 3.27
N SER A 98 -8.76 -20.09 2.92
CA SER A 98 -7.83 -19.25 2.16
C SER A 98 -7.29 -20.00 0.95
N PHE A 99 -7.26 -19.28 -0.18
CA PHE A 99 -6.84 -19.76 -1.48
C PHE A 99 -5.82 -18.79 -2.06
N THR A 100 -4.71 -19.34 -2.53
CA THR A 100 -3.62 -18.57 -3.15
C THR A 100 -3.44 -19.02 -4.58
N SER A 101 -3.38 -18.06 -5.52
CA SER A 101 -3.25 -18.33 -6.95
C SER A 101 -2.17 -17.46 -7.58
N ASP A 102 -1.29 -18.07 -8.36
CA ASP A 102 -0.20 -17.43 -9.12
C ASP A 102 -0.61 -17.04 -10.56
N SER A 103 -1.88 -17.21 -10.94
CA SER A 103 -2.44 -16.66 -12.19
C SER A 103 -3.94 -16.37 -12.05
N LEU A 104 -4.43 -15.44 -12.87
CA LEU A 104 -5.85 -15.09 -12.94
C LEU A 104 -6.71 -16.28 -13.38
N ASP A 105 -6.22 -17.11 -14.32
CA ASP A 105 -6.93 -18.32 -14.74
C ASP A 105 -7.18 -19.29 -13.58
N ARG A 106 -6.17 -19.53 -12.72
CA ARG A 106 -6.33 -20.39 -11.56
C ARG A 106 -7.22 -19.77 -10.49
N GLN A 107 -7.07 -18.47 -10.24
CA GLN A 107 -7.88 -17.78 -9.25
C GLN A 107 -9.36 -17.77 -9.63
N SER A 108 -9.68 -17.41 -10.88
CA SER A 108 -11.06 -17.38 -11.37
C SER A 108 -11.74 -18.75 -11.33
N ARG A 109 -10.99 -19.84 -11.55
CA ARG A 109 -11.49 -21.21 -11.35
C ARG A 109 -11.72 -21.53 -9.87
N ALA A 110 -10.79 -21.16 -8.99
CA ALA A 110 -10.94 -21.39 -7.56
C ALA A 110 -12.15 -20.66 -6.98
N VAL A 111 -12.38 -19.41 -7.40
CA VAL A 111 -13.57 -18.64 -7.01
C VAL A 111 -14.84 -19.30 -7.56
N GLN A 112 -14.86 -19.66 -8.85
CA GLN A 112 -16.01 -20.34 -9.47
C GLN A 112 -16.34 -21.67 -8.77
N ASP A 113 -15.33 -22.51 -8.55
CA ASP A 113 -15.50 -23.81 -7.90
C ASP A 113 -16.06 -23.63 -6.48
N TYR A 114 -15.52 -22.68 -5.70
CA TYR A 114 -16.02 -22.37 -4.36
C TYR A 114 -17.49 -21.94 -4.38
N VAL A 115 -17.85 -20.99 -5.25
CA VAL A 115 -19.22 -20.48 -5.38
C VAL A 115 -20.17 -21.60 -5.78
N VAL A 116 -19.82 -22.39 -6.81
CA VAL A 116 -20.68 -23.48 -7.30
C VAL A 116 -20.84 -24.58 -6.26
N ASP A 117 -19.78 -24.95 -5.54
CA ASP A 117 -19.83 -26.00 -4.51
C ASP A 117 -20.68 -25.55 -3.32
N HIS A 118 -20.57 -24.28 -2.88
CA HIS A 118 -21.40 -23.75 -1.79
C HIS A 118 -22.88 -23.71 -2.18
N LEU A 119 -23.20 -23.24 -3.39
CA LEU A 119 -24.59 -23.20 -3.87
C LEU A 119 -25.19 -24.59 -4.13
N SER A 120 -24.35 -25.58 -4.42
CA SER A 120 -24.78 -26.96 -4.66
C SER A 120 -24.94 -27.78 -3.38
N ALA A 121 -24.24 -27.41 -2.30
CA ALA A 121 -24.32 -28.04 -1.00
C ALA A 121 -25.63 -27.69 -0.25
N ASP A 122 -26.14 -26.48 -0.47
CA ASP A 122 -27.35 -25.95 0.18
C ASP A 122 -28.64 -26.38 -0.55
N GLY A 123 -28.97 -27.66 -0.42
CA GLY A 123 -30.17 -28.25 -1.03
C GLY A 123 -31.53 -27.91 -0.39
N ASP A 124 -31.63 -26.98 0.58
CA ASP A 124 -32.92 -26.53 1.13
C ASP A 124 -32.87 -25.28 2.08
N ASP A 125 -31.72 -24.63 2.34
CA ASP A 125 -31.61 -23.48 3.26
C ASP A 125 -30.79 -22.32 2.66
N ASP A 126 -31.46 -21.32 2.07
CA ASP A 126 -30.91 -20.04 1.53
C ASP A 126 -30.07 -19.22 2.55
N VAL A 127 -29.92 -19.68 3.79
CA VAL A 127 -29.43 -18.91 4.93
C VAL A 127 -27.91 -18.94 5.04
N GLU A 128 -27.22 -20.05 4.75
CA GLU A 128 -25.74 -20.13 4.86
C GLU A 128 -25.04 -19.28 3.78
N ALA A 129 -25.55 -19.26 2.54
CA ALA A 129 -25.04 -18.40 1.47
C ALA A 129 -25.14 -16.90 1.82
N GLN A 130 -26.21 -16.47 2.50
CA GLN A 130 -26.39 -15.08 2.96
C GLN A 130 -25.41 -14.63 4.03
N HIS A 131 -24.74 -15.58 4.69
CA HIS A 131 -23.79 -15.30 5.76
C HIS A 131 -22.35 -15.59 5.31
N THR A 132 -22.06 -15.58 4.01
CA THR A 132 -20.70 -15.82 3.49
C THR A 132 -20.15 -14.57 2.81
N THR A 133 -18.93 -14.19 3.16
CA THR A 133 -18.18 -13.12 2.48
C THR A 133 -17.03 -13.71 1.67
N LEU A 134 -16.95 -13.36 0.39
CA LEU A 134 -15.81 -13.62 -0.48
C LEU A 134 -14.88 -12.41 -0.44
N LEU A 135 -13.69 -12.59 0.09
CA LEU A 135 -12.65 -11.57 0.13
C LEU A 135 -11.65 -11.85 -1.00
N VAL A 136 -11.67 -11.05 -2.07
CA VAL A 136 -10.97 -11.37 -3.31
C VAL A 136 -9.99 -10.26 -3.68
N ALA A 137 -8.71 -10.58 -3.78
CA ALA A 137 -7.70 -9.74 -4.42
C ALA A 137 -7.42 -10.27 -5.84
N PRO A 138 -7.94 -9.63 -6.90
CA PRO A 138 -7.73 -10.09 -8.27
C PRO A 138 -6.25 -10.18 -8.62
N VAL A 139 -5.83 -11.30 -9.22
CA VAL A 139 -4.47 -11.45 -9.76
C VAL A 139 -4.31 -10.54 -10.98
N VAL A 140 -3.39 -9.59 -10.87
CA VAL A 140 -2.94 -8.70 -11.95
C VAL A 140 -1.47 -8.98 -12.29
N GLN A 141 -1.07 -8.76 -13.54
CA GLN A 141 0.33 -8.91 -13.92
C GLN A 141 1.11 -7.66 -13.52
N THR A 142 2.06 -7.84 -12.60
CA THR A 142 3.00 -6.79 -12.19
C THR A 142 4.32 -6.92 -12.96
N ASP A 143 4.93 -5.80 -13.31
CA ASP A 143 6.31 -5.74 -13.80
C ASP A 143 7.31 -5.82 -12.63
N ASP A 144 8.58 -6.08 -12.94
CA ASP A 144 9.62 -6.26 -11.92
C ASP A 144 9.93 -4.96 -11.14
N SER A 145 9.70 -3.80 -11.74
CA SER A 145 9.95 -2.50 -11.11
C SER A 145 8.88 -2.15 -10.08
N THR A 146 7.61 -2.47 -10.36
CA THR A 146 6.51 -2.27 -9.42
C THR A 146 6.57 -3.26 -8.26
N ARG A 147 7.03 -4.50 -8.45
CA ARG A 147 7.20 -5.48 -7.34
C ARG A 147 8.06 -4.99 -6.17
N GLN A 148 8.93 -4.00 -6.40
CA GLN A 148 9.76 -3.39 -5.37
C GLN A 148 8.92 -2.64 -4.31
N TYR A 149 7.68 -2.24 -4.56
CA TYR A 149 6.86 -1.55 -3.55
C TYR A 149 5.97 -2.52 -2.73
N GLY A 150 5.95 -3.80 -3.10
CA GLY A 150 5.14 -4.83 -2.47
C GLY A 150 4.05 -5.40 -3.38
N ASP A 151 3.31 -6.38 -2.87
CA ASP A 151 2.42 -7.20 -3.69
C ASP A 151 0.98 -6.66 -3.75
N TYR A 152 0.70 -5.51 -3.11
CA TYR A 152 -0.64 -4.92 -3.03
C TYR A 152 -0.89 -3.77 -3.99
N ILE A 153 0.11 -3.40 -4.79
CA ILE A 153 0.05 -2.18 -5.60
C ILE A 153 -1.17 -2.24 -6.49
N ARG A 154 -2.04 -1.25 -6.30
CA ARG A 154 -3.33 -1.18 -6.97
C ARG A 154 -3.17 -1.02 -8.47
N GLN A 155 -3.84 -1.89 -9.19
CA GLN A 155 -4.08 -1.85 -10.63
C GLN A 155 -5.56 -2.16 -10.89
N GLU A 156 -6.07 -1.72 -12.03
CA GLU A 156 -7.41 -2.08 -12.49
C GLU A 156 -7.32 -3.27 -13.44
N LEU A 157 -8.14 -4.29 -13.21
CA LEU A 157 -8.24 -5.46 -14.07
C LEU A 157 -9.26 -5.21 -15.19
N ALA A 158 -8.82 -5.19 -16.44
CA ALA A 158 -9.68 -5.06 -17.62
C ALA A 158 -10.54 -6.32 -17.87
N HIS A 159 -11.76 -6.14 -18.37
CA HIS A 159 -12.71 -7.20 -18.71
C HIS A 159 -13.70 -6.73 -19.80
N ASP A 160 -14.11 -7.63 -20.70
CA ASP A 160 -15.10 -7.34 -21.73
C ASP A 160 -16.53 -7.39 -21.16
N ASP A 161 -17.13 -6.23 -20.89
CA ASP A 161 -18.53 -6.11 -20.48
C ASP A 161 -19.47 -6.41 -21.68
N GLU A 162 -19.86 -7.68 -21.85
CA GLU A 162 -20.89 -8.08 -22.85
C GLU A 162 -22.31 -7.58 -22.49
N ASP A 163 -22.53 -7.01 -21.29
CA ASP A 163 -23.84 -6.63 -20.76
C ASP A 163 -24.23 -5.15 -20.93
N THR A 164 -23.51 -4.37 -21.74
CA THR A 164 -24.05 -3.07 -22.17
C THR A 164 -25.13 -3.26 -23.24
N ASP A 165 -26.37 -3.41 -22.78
CA ASP A 165 -27.61 -3.15 -23.55
C ASP A 165 -27.70 -1.63 -23.89
N GLY A 166 -26.69 -1.13 -24.59
CA GLY A 166 -26.62 0.20 -25.18
C GLY A 166 -27.29 0.16 -26.54
N ALA A 167 -28.58 0.51 -26.56
CA ALA A 167 -29.41 0.69 -27.74
C ALA A 167 -28.62 1.07 -29.00
N ALA A 168 -28.43 0.09 -29.89
CA ALA A 168 -28.04 0.34 -31.26
C ALA A 168 -29.11 1.25 -31.89
N ASP A 169 -28.73 2.50 -32.14
CA ASP A 169 -29.50 3.47 -32.90
C ASP A 169 -29.72 2.91 -34.31
N GLY A 170 -30.85 2.24 -34.48
CA GLY A 170 -31.38 1.84 -35.76
C GLY A 170 -31.69 3.09 -36.59
N THR A 171 -30.75 3.49 -37.43
CA THR A 171 -31.06 4.24 -38.64
C THR A 171 -31.03 3.30 -39.82
N ASP A 172 -32.21 2.72 -40.07
CA ASP A 172 -32.55 2.02 -41.30
C ASP A 172 -32.25 2.89 -42.52
N ALA A 173 -31.28 2.46 -43.33
CA ALA A 173 -31.14 2.87 -44.71
C ALA A 173 -32.19 2.12 -45.54
N ASP A 174 -33.24 2.84 -45.93
CA ASP A 174 -34.32 2.36 -46.78
C ASP A 174 -33.83 2.04 -48.20
N SER A 175 -34.27 0.87 -48.63
CA SER A 175 -34.38 0.25 -49.95
C SER A 175 -33.99 1.03 -51.22
N SER A 176 -33.22 0.33 -52.07
CA SER A 176 -33.47 0.33 -53.51
C SER A 176 -33.46 -1.10 -54.03
N GLU A 177 -34.64 -1.59 -54.39
CA GLU A 177 -34.90 -2.80 -55.17
C GLU A 177 -34.22 -2.69 -56.54
N ASP A 178 -33.60 -3.78 -57.01
CA ASP A 178 -34.06 -4.52 -58.20
C ASP A 178 -32.95 -5.31 -58.89
N ASP A 179 -33.37 -6.54 -59.21
CA ASP A 179 -33.12 -7.29 -60.43
C ASP A 179 -31.79 -8.06 -60.65
N ASN A 180 -31.93 -9.36 -60.36
CA ASN A 180 -32.15 -10.40 -61.37
C ASN A 180 -30.92 -11.11 -61.98
N ASP A 181 -31.03 -12.43 -61.87
CA ASP A 181 -30.75 -13.46 -62.88
C ASP A 181 -29.34 -14.09 -63.04
N THR A 182 -29.39 -15.42 -62.84
CA THR A 182 -28.82 -16.49 -63.70
C THR A 182 -27.37 -16.95 -63.48
N ALA A 183 -27.30 -18.11 -62.81
CA ALA A 183 -26.69 -19.40 -63.19
C ALA A 183 -25.26 -19.53 -63.77
N ASP A 184 -24.73 -20.73 -63.53
CA ASP A 184 -23.61 -21.41 -64.21
C ASP A 184 -22.22 -20.99 -63.67
N GLY A 185 -21.28 -21.85 -63.30
CA GLY A 185 -21.06 -23.28 -63.45
C GLY A 185 -19.54 -23.51 -63.32
N SER A 186 -19.11 -24.67 -62.78
CA SER A 186 -17.79 -25.32 -62.96
C SER A 186 -16.50 -24.49 -62.73
N ASP A 187 -15.69 -24.82 -61.72
CA ASP A 187 -14.59 -25.82 -61.75
C ASP A 187 -13.20 -25.14 -61.85
N ALA A 188 -12.19 -25.87 -61.37
CA ALA A 188 -10.74 -25.67 -61.51
C ALA A 188 -10.00 -24.81 -60.48
N SER A 189 -9.54 -25.50 -59.44
CA SER A 189 -8.12 -25.68 -59.09
C SER A 189 -7.17 -24.49 -59.23
N GLY A 190 -6.62 -24.06 -58.10
CA GLY A 190 -5.37 -23.32 -58.03
C GLY A 190 -4.84 -23.38 -56.60
N GLU A 191 -3.91 -24.31 -56.35
CA GLU A 191 -3.12 -24.34 -55.14
C GLU A 191 -2.36 -23.01 -54.98
N SER A 192 -2.61 -22.34 -53.86
CA SER A 192 -1.63 -21.50 -53.19
C SER A 192 -1.84 -21.71 -51.70
N LEU A 193 -1.08 -22.68 -51.17
CA LEU A 193 -0.70 -22.73 -49.77
C LEU A 193 0.11 -21.46 -49.51
N GLU A 194 -0.57 -20.38 -49.16
CA GLU A 194 0.00 -19.34 -48.32
C GLU A 194 -0.23 -19.84 -46.90
N THR A 195 0.73 -20.62 -46.41
CA THR A 195 0.97 -20.67 -44.96
C THR A 195 1.37 -19.25 -44.58
N ASP A 196 0.41 -18.50 -44.03
CA ASP A 196 0.69 -17.41 -43.10
C ASP A 196 1.60 -17.99 -42.02
N GLU A 197 2.90 -17.80 -42.18
CA GLU A 197 3.83 -17.91 -41.07
C GLU A 197 3.65 -16.64 -40.25
N ALA A 198 2.55 -16.58 -39.50
CA ALA A 198 2.43 -15.67 -38.37
C ALA A 198 3.62 -15.93 -37.45
N ASP A 199 4.25 -14.85 -36.98
CA ASP A 199 5.39 -14.94 -36.07
C ASP A 199 4.97 -15.77 -34.84
N PRO A 200 5.66 -16.88 -34.50
CA PRO A 200 5.25 -17.73 -33.38
C PRO A 200 5.14 -16.95 -32.06
N GLU A 201 5.91 -15.88 -31.88
CA GLU A 201 5.87 -14.99 -30.71
C GLU A 201 4.60 -14.10 -30.69
N GLU A 202 4.16 -13.56 -31.84
CA GLU A 202 2.89 -12.80 -31.94
C GLU A 202 1.69 -13.68 -31.58
N SER A 203 1.73 -14.96 -31.99
CA SER A 203 0.67 -15.91 -31.65
C SER A 203 0.61 -16.25 -30.16
N GLU A 204 1.70 -16.13 -29.40
CA GLU A 204 1.73 -16.47 -27.96
C GLU A 204 1.21 -15.33 -27.10
N SER A 205 1.60 -14.08 -27.38
CA SER A 205 1.11 -12.92 -26.65
C SER A 205 -0.40 -12.72 -26.80
N GLU A 206 -0.94 -12.85 -28.03
CA GLU A 206 -2.38 -12.76 -28.28
C GLU A 206 -3.15 -13.89 -27.57
N ARG A 207 -2.59 -15.10 -27.53
CA ARG A 207 -3.18 -16.23 -26.80
C ARG A 207 -3.22 -15.98 -25.30
N VAL A 208 -2.14 -15.46 -24.71
CA VAL A 208 -2.08 -15.13 -23.28
C VAL A 208 -3.07 -14.01 -22.92
N ALA A 209 -3.18 -12.97 -23.76
CA ALA A 209 -4.13 -11.89 -23.55
C ALA A 209 -5.59 -12.39 -23.61
N GLU A 210 -5.91 -13.25 -24.58
CA GLU A 210 -7.22 -13.91 -24.68
C GLU A 210 -7.52 -14.82 -23.48
N GLU A 211 -6.55 -15.63 -23.04
CA GLU A 211 -6.70 -16.48 -21.86
C GLU A 211 -6.94 -15.65 -20.59
N ASN A 212 -6.25 -14.50 -20.45
CA ASN A 212 -6.47 -13.57 -19.35
C ASN A 212 -7.85 -12.91 -19.41
N ARG A 213 -8.33 -12.49 -20.59
CA ARG A 213 -9.69 -11.95 -20.76
C ARG A 213 -10.74 -13.00 -20.35
N GLN A 214 -10.67 -14.21 -20.89
CA GLN A 214 -11.59 -15.30 -20.49
C GLN A 214 -11.53 -15.64 -19.00
N ALA A 215 -10.37 -15.48 -18.36
CA ALA A 215 -10.23 -15.65 -16.92
C ALA A 215 -10.89 -14.51 -16.13
N ALA A 216 -10.76 -13.27 -16.59
CA ALA A 216 -11.46 -12.11 -16.02
C ALA A 216 -12.99 -12.27 -16.14
N ASP A 217 -13.50 -12.65 -17.32
CA ASP A 217 -14.92 -12.90 -17.55
C ASP A 217 -15.49 -13.95 -16.60
N ARG A 218 -14.74 -15.05 -16.43
CA ARG A 218 -15.11 -16.12 -15.51
C ARG A 218 -15.12 -15.65 -14.07
N LEU A 219 -14.13 -14.85 -13.66
CA LEU A 219 -14.09 -14.27 -12.31
C LEU A 219 -15.32 -13.41 -12.08
N VAL A 220 -15.58 -12.44 -12.95
CA VAL A 220 -16.74 -11.53 -12.84
C VAL A 220 -18.05 -12.31 -12.81
N SER A 221 -18.22 -13.31 -13.68
CA SER A 221 -19.40 -14.18 -13.70
C SER A 221 -19.61 -14.91 -12.37
N ALA A 222 -18.53 -15.45 -11.78
CA ALA A 222 -18.60 -16.13 -10.49
C ALA A 222 -18.92 -15.17 -9.34
N LEU A 223 -18.35 -13.96 -9.35
CA LEU A 223 -18.62 -12.95 -8.33
C LEU A 223 -20.06 -12.40 -8.42
N ARG A 224 -20.57 -12.15 -9.64
CA ARG A 224 -21.97 -11.78 -9.87
C ARG A 224 -22.91 -12.88 -9.36
N LEU A 225 -22.63 -14.14 -9.68
CA LEU A 225 -23.42 -15.29 -9.17
C LEU A 225 -23.41 -15.37 -7.64
N ALA A 226 -22.26 -15.12 -7.00
CA ALA A 226 -22.15 -15.09 -5.55
C ALA A 226 -23.07 -14.02 -4.93
N GLN A 227 -23.00 -12.77 -5.44
CA GLN A 227 -23.84 -11.67 -4.98
C GLN A 227 -25.33 -11.92 -5.21
N GLU A 228 -25.71 -12.42 -6.38
CA GLU A 228 -27.10 -12.78 -6.70
C GLU A 228 -27.66 -13.87 -5.79
N SER A 229 -26.77 -14.73 -5.28
CA SER A 229 -27.12 -15.80 -4.34
C SER A 229 -27.05 -15.37 -2.86
N GLY A 230 -26.79 -14.09 -2.60
CA GLY A 230 -26.81 -13.50 -1.25
C GLY A 230 -25.47 -13.47 -0.53
N MET A 231 -24.38 -13.98 -1.13
CA MET A 231 -23.04 -13.79 -0.57
C MET A 231 -22.61 -12.34 -0.71
N HIS A 232 -21.72 -11.89 0.18
CA HIS A 232 -21.07 -10.60 0.03
C HIS A 232 -19.74 -10.76 -0.71
N VAL A 233 -19.42 -9.84 -1.60
CA VAL A 233 -18.12 -9.76 -2.27
C VAL A 233 -17.38 -8.51 -1.83
N VAL A 234 -16.19 -8.70 -1.27
CA VAL A 234 -15.27 -7.62 -0.90
C VAL A 234 -14.04 -7.75 -1.79
N LEU A 235 -13.79 -6.75 -2.64
CA LEU A 235 -12.54 -6.70 -3.41
C LEU A 235 -11.42 -6.06 -2.58
N MET A 236 -10.19 -6.54 -2.77
CA MET A 236 -8.99 -6.03 -2.12
C MET A 236 -7.93 -5.63 -3.15
N ALA A 237 -7.24 -4.52 -2.89
CA ALA A 237 -6.14 -3.98 -3.71
C ALA A 237 -6.56 -3.54 -5.12
N ASN A 238 -7.07 -4.46 -5.95
CA ASN A 238 -7.39 -4.23 -7.35
C ASN A 238 -8.89 -4.19 -7.59
N THR A 239 -9.33 -3.26 -8.44
CA THR A 239 -10.70 -3.23 -8.96
C THR A 239 -10.79 -4.04 -10.24
N ILE A 240 -12.01 -4.37 -10.65
CA ILE A 240 -12.29 -5.02 -11.92
C ILE A 240 -13.20 -4.08 -12.71
N GLU A 241 -12.85 -3.79 -13.95
CA GLU A 241 -13.62 -2.93 -14.83
C GLU A 241 -15.07 -3.43 -14.94
N GLY A 242 -16.04 -2.50 -14.88
CA GLY A 242 -17.47 -2.83 -14.99
C GLY A 242 -18.08 -3.61 -13.79
N TYR A 243 -17.29 -3.95 -12.77
CA TYR A 243 -17.76 -4.71 -11.61
C TYR A 243 -17.73 -3.90 -10.31
N ALA A 244 -18.85 -3.93 -9.59
CA ALA A 244 -19.01 -3.24 -8.31
C ALA A 244 -19.17 -4.25 -7.15
N PRO A 245 -18.23 -4.31 -6.20
CA PRO A 245 -18.33 -5.16 -5.03
C PRO A 245 -19.24 -4.55 -3.95
N ASP A 246 -19.56 -5.32 -2.91
CA ASP A 246 -20.30 -4.84 -1.73
C ASP A 246 -19.45 -3.91 -0.85
N ALA A 247 -18.13 -4.14 -0.83
CA ALA A 247 -17.15 -3.25 -0.24
C ALA A 247 -15.79 -3.40 -0.94
N PHE A 248 -14.90 -2.43 -0.72
CA PHE A 248 -13.56 -2.43 -1.27
C PHE A 248 -12.52 -2.15 -0.18
N VAL A 249 -11.44 -2.91 -0.13
CA VAL A 249 -10.29 -2.65 0.75
C VAL A 249 -9.19 -2.02 -0.11
N SER A 250 -8.97 -0.72 0.10
CA SER A 250 -7.95 0.04 -0.61
C SER A 250 -6.60 -0.10 0.09
N PHE A 251 -5.59 -0.42 -0.71
CA PHE A 251 -4.18 -0.36 -0.35
C PHE A 251 -3.56 0.89 -0.98
N SER A 252 -2.28 1.12 -0.75
CA SER A 252 -1.54 2.21 -1.38
C SER A 252 -1.40 2.05 -2.88
N ASP A 253 -1.35 3.20 -3.51
CA ASP A 253 -1.05 3.42 -4.91
C ASP A 253 0.22 4.27 -5.05
N ALA A 254 0.73 4.39 -6.27
CA ALA A 254 1.94 5.16 -6.55
C ALA A 254 1.86 6.60 -6.00
N ARG A 255 0.70 7.26 -6.18
CA ARG A 255 0.45 8.64 -5.76
C ARG A 255 0.55 8.81 -4.25
N SER A 256 -0.10 7.95 -3.48
CA SER A 256 -0.06 7.99 -2.01
C SER A 256 1.34 7.67 -1.48
N ILE A 257 2.10 6.76 -2.11
CA ILE A 257 3.50 6.49 -1.78
C ILE A 257 4.35 7.76 -1.97
N GLY A 258 4.29 8.37 -3.16
CA GLY A 258 5.03 9.61 -3.45
C GLY A 258 4.63 10.76 -2.52
N GLN A 259 3.34 10.88 -2.23
CA GLN A 259 2.81 11.89 -1.31
C GLN A 259 3.31 11.67 0.13
N LEU A 260 3.32 10.43 0.63
CA LEU A 260 3.83 10.09 1.97
C LEU A 260 5.28 10.53 2.14
N GLN A 261 6.14 10.18 1.19
CA GLN A 261 7.57 10.51 1.24
C GLN A 261 7.78 12.03 1.20
N ALA A 262 7.10 12.72 0.29
CA ALA A 262 7.20 14.16 0.15
C ALA A 262 6.67 14.92 1.38
N GLN A 263 5.56 14.50 1.99
CA GLN A 263 5.02 15.11 3.21
C GLN A 263 5.99 14.97 4.39
N ASN A 264 6.52 13.77 4.59
CA ASN A 264 7.47 13.50 5.66
C ASN A 264 8.75 14.31 5.47
N LEU A 265 9.27 14.36 4.24
CA LEU A 265 10.46 15.16 3.91
C LEU A 265 10.22 16.66 4.10
N ALA A 266 9.10 17.19 3.60
CA ALA A 266 8.75 18.60 3.74
C ALA A 266 8.59 19.02 5.22
N ALA A 267 7.94 18.16 6.01
CA ALA A 267 7.79 18.36 7.44
C ALA A 267 9.14 18.30 8.17
N LYS A 268 9.99 17.33 7.81
CA LYS A 268 11.32 17.14 8.42
C LYS A 268 12.27 18.29 8.12
N LEU A 269 12.26 18.81 6.88
CA LEU A 269 13.05 19.97 6.48
C LEU A 269 12.42 21.31 6.89
N GLU A 270 11.21 21.28 7.47
CA GLU A 270 10.42 22.45 7.86
C GLU A 270 10.28 23.47 6.72
N LEU A 271 9.95 23.01 5.50
CA LEU A 271 9.97 23.85 4.29
C LEU A 271 9.11 25.12 4.39
N ASP A 272 8.07 25.12 5.21
CA ASP A 272 7.24 26.30 5.53
C ASP A 272 8.01 27.45 6.20
N LYS A 273 9.14 27.15 6.82
CA LYS A 273 10.00 28.12 7.53
C LYS A 273 11.22 28.55 6.72
N VAL A 274 11.49 27.87 5.61
CA VAL A 274 12.66 28.11 4.77
C VAL A 274 12.50 29.42 4.00
N SER A 275 13.60 30.16 3.81
CA SER A 275 13.61 31.39 3.02
C SER A 275 14.27 31.17 1.66
N LYS A 276 13.90 31.98 0.66
CA LYS A 276 14.49 31.91 -0.69
C LYS A 276 15.98 32.25 -0.72
N ASP A 277 16.47 32.95 0.29
CA ASP A 277 17.88 33.33 0.43
C ASP A 277 18.74 32.17 0.94
N ASN A 278 18.12 31.16 1.53
CA ASN A 278 18.78 29.92 1.92
C ASN A 278 17.85 28.73 1.67
N PRO A 279 17.66 28.36 0.39
CA PRO A 279 16.76 27.27 0.03
C PRO A 279 17.29 25.93 0.53
N LYS A 280 16.40 24.94 0.53
CA LYS A 280 16.72 23.53 0.66
C LYS A 280 16.89 22.89 -0.71
N TYR A 281 17.70 21.85 -0.77
CA TYR A 281 18.04 21.14 -2.00
C TYR A 281 17.56 19.70 -1.95
N VAL A 282 16.68 19.30 -2.88
CA VAL A 282 16.12 17.94 -2.93
C VAL A 282 16.18 17.37 -4.34
N GLU A 283 16.61 16.13 -4.47
CA GLU A 283 16.47 15.33 -5.68
C GLU A 283 15.35 14.29 -5.57
N VAL A 284 14.74 13.97 -6.71
CA VAL A 284 13.74 12.91 -6.84
C VAL A 284 14.29 11.80 -7.73
N MET A 285 14.50 10.61 -7.18
CA MET A 285 15.00 9.45 -7.90
C MET A 285 13.82 8.54 -8.25
N LEU A 286 13.32 8.67 -9.48
CA LEU A 286 12.14 7.96 -9.97
C LEU A 286 12.56 6.83 -10.94
N PRO A 287 12.71 5.59 -10.47
CA PRO A 287 12.99 4.47 -11.36
C PRO A 287 11.76 4.17 -12.23
N TYR A 288 11.99 3.75 -13.46
CA TYR A 288 11.00 3.06 -14.27
C TYR A 288 11.69 2.03 -15.18
N ASP A 289 10.94 1.05 -15.66
CA ASP A 289 11.40 0.03 -16.60
C ASP A 289 10.72 0.29 -17.96
N PRO A 290 11.42 0.90 -18.93
CA PRO A 290 10.85 1.15 -20.24
C PRO A 290 10.61 -0.17 -20.96
N GLN A 291 9.36 -0.60 -21.01
CA GLN A 291 9.00 -1.74 -21.85
C GLN A 291 9.21 -1.37 -23.32
N PRO A 292 9.81 -2.26 -24.15
CA PRO A 292 9.93 -2.00 -25.57
C PRO A 292 8.51 -1.86 -26.13
N SER A 293 8.15 -0.67 -26.61
CA SER A 293 6.86 -0.44 -27.26
C SER A 293 6.62 -1.56 -28.25
N SER A 294 5.53 -2.31 -28.10
CA SER A 294 5.12 -3.24 -29.14
C SER A 294 5.07 -2.42 -30.43
N THR A 295 5.73 -2.90 -31.48
CA THR A 295 5.93 -2.13 -32.73
C THR A 295 4.63 -1.85 -33.49
N ASN A 296 3.49 -2.22 -32.92
CA ASN A 296 2.17 -2.12 -33.49
C ASN A 296 1.39 -1.15 -32.62
N GLY A 297 1.01 0.00 -33.19
CA GLY A 297 0.27 1.06 -32.53
C GLY A 297 -1.16 0.66 -32.16
N ASP A 298 -1.29 -0.36 -31.31
CA ASP A 298 -2.49 -0.61 -30.53
C ASP A 298 -2.34 0.21 -29.25
N GLU A 299 -3.16 1.27 -29.13
CA GLU A 299 -3.06 2.31 -28.10
C GLU A 299 -3.52 1.83 -26.69
N THR A 300 -3.48 0.53 -26.41
CA THR A 300 -4.05 -0.09 -25.19
C THR A 300 -3.01 -0.63 -24.21
N ASP A 301 -1.77 -0.89 -24.63
CA ASP A 301 -0.66 -1.19 -23.70
C ASP A 301 -0.14 0.10 -23.09
N THR A 302 -0.82 0.58 -22.06
CA THR A 302 -0.29 1.65 -21.22
C THR A 302 0.88 1.07 -20.45
N ASP A 303 2.10 1.58 -20.69
CA ASP A 303 3.30 1.18 -19.94
C ASP A 303 3.04 1.37 -18.43
N SER A 304 2.80 0.25 -17.72
CA SER A 304 2.41 0.22 -16.31
C SER A 304 3.48 0.86 -15.43
N SER A 305 4.75 0.73 -15.82
CA SER A 305 5.88 1.33 -15.13
C SER A 305 5.87 2.85 -15.30
N ALA A 306 5.61 3.33 -16.52
CA ALA A 306 5.46 4.77 -16.78
C ALA A 306 4.24 5.38 -16.06
N THR A 307 3.09 4.70 -16.05
CA THR A 307 1.90 5.16 -15.29
C THR A 307 2.19 5.22 -13.79
N PHE A 308 2.85 4.19 -13.25
CA PHE A 308 3.27 4.20 -11.85
C PHE A 308 4.19 5.38 -11.57
N ALA A 309 5.22 5.59 -12.39
CA ALA A 309 6.16 6.70 -12.23
C ALA A 309 5.46 8.07 -12.30
N GLN A 310 4.55 8.26 -13.25
CA GLN A 310 3.75 9.47 -13.39
C GLN A 310 2.91 9.75 -12.14
N GLU A 311 2.17 8.76 -11.63
CA GLU A 311 1.32 8.93 -10.47
C GLU A 311 2.12 9.14 -9.18
N ALA A 312 3.24 8.43 -9.01
CA ALA A 312 4.18 8.66 -7.92
C ALA A 312 4.70 10.11 -7.92
N PHE A 313 5.15 10.60 -9.07
CA PHE A 313 5.61 11.97 -9.19
C PHE A 313 4.49 12.99 -8.98
N ALA A 314 3.27 12.73 -9.45
CA ALA A 314 2.12 13.58 -9.17
C ALA A 314 1.85 13.68 -7.66
N GLY A 315 1.98 12.57 -6.93
CA GLY A 315 1.94 12.52 -5.48
C GLY A 315 2.99 13.40 -4.82
N ILE A 316 4.26 13.28 -5.25
CA ILE A 316 5.37 14.11 -4.77
C ILE A 316 5.11 15.59 -5.07
N TRP A 317 4.77 15.91 -6.32
CA TRP A 317 4.61 17.28 -6.80
C TRP A 317 3.44 18.00 -6.14
N SER A 318 2.39 17.26 -5.76
CA SER A 318 1.27 17.81 -4.99
C SER A 318 1.69 18.44 -3.64
N VAL A 319 2.84 18.01 -3.10
CA VAL A 319 3.41 18.49 -1.84
C VAL A 319 4.58 19.43 -2.09
N LEU A 320 5.55 19.02 -2.92
CA LEU A 320 6.80 19.78 -3.11
C LEU A 320 6.68 20.93 -4.11
N GLY A 321 5.76 20.84 -5.08
CA GLY A 321 5.57 21.84 -6.14
C GLY A 321 5.45 23.28 -5.62
N PRO A 322 4.59 23.58 -4.62
CA PRO A 322 4.50 24.92 -4.03
C PRO A 322 5.81 25.46 -3.44
N TYR A 323 6.69 24.58 -2.94
CA TYR A 323 8.01 24.97 -2.41
C TYR A 323 9.02 25.27 -3.53
N PHE A 324 8.94 24.55 -4.65
CA PHE A 324 9.70 24.86 -5.86
C PHE A 324 9.24 26.18 -6.48
N GLU A 325 7.94 26.40 -6.64
CA GLU A 325 7.36 27.64 -7.16
C GLU A 325 7.76 28.86 -6.33
N SER A 326 7.75 28.71 -5.01
CA SER A 326 8.20 29.76 -4.09
C SER A 326 9.72 29.90 -4.07
N GLY A 327 10.50 28.93 -4.58
CA GLY A 327 11.96 28.98 -4.65
C GLY A 327 12.67 28.77 -3.32
N VAL A 328 11.95 28.28 -2.30
CA VAL A 328 12.51 27.83 -1.01
C VAL A 328 13.04 26.40 -1.10
N LEU A 329 12.60 25.65 -2.12
CA LEU A 329 13.13 24.35 -2.49
C LEU A 329 13.72 24.42 -3.91
N ARG A 330 14.83 23.73 -4.13
CA ARG A 330 15.51 23.63 -5.44
C ARG A 330 16.02 22.21 -5.66
N SER A 331 16.20 21.83 -6.91
CA SER A 331 16.89 20.59 -7.27
C SER A 331 18.38 20.90 -7.51
N PRO A 332 19.31 20.14 -6.90
CA PRO A 332 20.74 20.21 -7.18
C PRO A 332 21.08 20.23 -8.68
N SER A 333 20.50 19.31 -9.44
CA SER A 333 20.73 19.18 -10.89
C SER A 333 20.10 20.30 -11.72
N GLY A 334 19.13 21.03 -11.14
CA GLY A 334 18.33 22.02 -11.84
C GLY A 334 17.29 21.44 -12.80
N ILE A 335 17.08 20.11 -12.79
CA ILE A 335 16.06 19.43 -13.59
C ILE A 335 14.67 19.93 -13.18
N LEU A 336 14.37 19.91 -11.89
CA LEU A 336 13.13 20.46 -11.34
C LEU A 336 13.29 21.95 -11.03
N THR A 337 12.34 22.74 -11.50
CA THR A 337 12.37 24.20 -11.42
C THR A 337 11.04 24.76 -10.92
N ALA A 338 11.01 26.06 -10.64
CA ALA A 338 9.77 26.78 -10.31
C ALA A 338 8.72 26.78 -11.44
N SER A 339 9.09 26.38 -12.66
CA SER A 339 8.17 26.23 -13.80
C SER A 339 7.75 24.79 -14.08
N SER A 340 8.29 23.83 -13.32
CA SER A 340 7.92 22.43 -13.50
C SER A 340 6.48 22.16 -13.06
N THR A 341 5.86 21.11 -13.60
CA THR A 341 4.50 20.66 -13.24
C THR A 341 4.50 19.17 -12.93
N ALA A 342 3.37 18.64 -12.48
CA ALA A 342 3.20 17.19 -12.28
C ALA A 342 3.37 16.37 -13.58
N ASP A 343 3.28 17.00 -14.75
CA ASP A 343 3.44 16.33 -16.05
C ASP A 343 4.94 16.15 -16.42
N ASP A 344 5.85 16.81 -15.72
CA ASP A 344 7.30 16.75 -15.96
C ASP A 344 7.98 15.54 -15.31
N TRP A 345 7.22 14.51 -14.92
CA TRP A 345 7.73 13.30 -14.25
C TRP A 345 8.87 12.65 -15.03
N SER A 346 8.78 12.63 -16.36
CA SER A 346 9.78 12.03 -17.25
C SER A 346 11.15 12.70 -17.19
N LEU A 347 11.24 13.94 -16.69
CA LEU A 347 12.51 14.64 -16.52
C LEU A 347 13.35 14.05 -15.37
N VAL A 348 12.70 13.49 -14.36
CA VAL A 348 13.35 12.89 -13.19
C VAL A 348 13.32 11.36 -13.21
N ALA A 349 12.64 10.78 -14.19
CA ALA A 349 12.60 9.35 -14.44
C ALA A 349 13.90 8.85 -15.07
N TYR A 350 14.35 7.65 -14.70
CA TYR A 350 15.49 6.98 -15.31
C TYR A 350 15.23 5.48 -15.48
N ASP A 351 15.83 4.91 -16.52
CA ASP A 351 15.74 3.48 -16.82
C ASP A 351 16.49 2.68 -15.73
N ALA A 352 15.74 1.95 -14.92
CA ALA A 352 16.27 1.15 -13.82
C ALA A 352 16.64 -0.28 -14.24
N SER A 353 16.49 -0.64 -15.52
CA SER A 353 16.85 -1.96 -16.05
C SER A 353 18.36 -2.16 -16.19
N GLU A 354 19.14 -1.06 -16.20
CA GLU A 354 20.60 -1.10 -16.29
C GLU A 354 21.28 -1.34 -14.93
N ASP A 355 22.37 -2.11 -14.94
CA ASP A 355 23.21 -2.30 -13.75
C ASP A 355 23.72 -0.94 -13.23
N ASN A 356 23.56 -0.68 -11.93
CA ASN A 356 23.99 0.58 -11.29
C ASN A 356 23.36 1.85 -11.89
N ALA A 357 22.16 1.74 -12.48
CA ALA A 357 21.44 2.89 -13.05
C ALA A 357 21.23 4.01 -12.02
N THR A 358 20.72 3.65 -10.82
CA THR A 358 20.42 4.60 -9.74
C THR A 358 21.64 5.41 -9.32
N GLY A 359 22.75 4.74 -9.01
CA GLY A 359 24.00 5.40 -8.58
C GLY A 359 24.57 6.28 -9.68
N SER A 360 24.63 5.78 -10.92
CA SER A 360 25.11 6.57 -12.07
C SER A 360 24.28 7.83 -12.29
N GLU A 361 22.95 7.71 -12.20
CA GLU A 361 22.04 8.85 -12.35
C GLU A 361 22.21 9.87 -11.22
N LEU A 362 22.33 9.42 -9.97
CA LEU A 362 22.55 10.31 -8.83
C LEU A 362 23.90 11.05 -8.96
N ALA A 363 24.97 10.34 -9.31
CA ALA A 363 26.29 10.94 -9.53
C ALA A 363 26.26 12.03 -10.60
N ASN A 364 25.57 11.76 -11.72
CA ASN A 364 25.38 12.73 -12.80
C ASN A 364 24.62 13.98 -12.34
N ARG A 365 23.60 13.81 -11.50
CA ARG A 365 22.79 14.93 -10.98
C ARG A 365 23.51 15.78 -9.94
N LEU A 366 24.36 15.16 -9.12
CA LEU A 366 25.14 15.87 -8.12
C LEU A 366 26.39 16.52 -8.70
N ASP A 367 26.96 16.00 -9.79
CA ASP A 367 28.07 16.61 -10.54
C ASP A 367 29.21 17.13 -9.64
N VAL A 368 29.63 16.32 -8.66
CA VAL A 368 30.58 16.71 -7.62
C VAL A 368 31.95 17.13 -8.17
N GLU A 369 32.32 16.65 -9.36
CA GLU A 369 33.59 17.00 -10.04
C GLU A 369 33.65 18.47 -10.48
N ASN A 370 32.49 19.08 -10.76
CA ASN A 370 32.38 20.47 -11.16
C ASN A 370 32.00 21.42 -10.01
N SER A 371 31.85 20.89 -8.78
CA SER A 371 31.58 21.71 -7.59
C SER A 371 32.86 22.38 -7.07
N ASP A 372 32.76 23.66 -6.73
CA ASP A 372 33.85 24.45 -6.13
C ASP A 372 34.26 23.94 -4.73
N SER A 373 33.32 23.34 -3.98
CA SER A 373 33.58 22.75 -2.65
C SER A 373 33.92 21.25 -2.71
N GLY A 374 33.91 20.65 -3.91
CA GLY A 374 34.07 19.22 -4.13
C GLY A 374 32.84 18.38 -3.77
N HIS A 375 31.74 19.01 -3.34
CA HIS A 375 30.43 18.38 -3.11
C HIS A 375 29.31 19.31 -3.56
N THR A 376 28.20 18.76 -4.01
CA THR A 376 27.00 19.55 -4.30
C THR A 376 26.05 19.45 -3.13
N ARG A 377 25.65 20.59 -2.56
CA ARG A 377 24.75 20.57 -1.40
C ARG A 377 23.44 19.87 -1.74
N ILE A 378 23.08 18.89 -0.91
CA ILE A 378 21.79 18.20 -0.97
C ILE A 378 21.26 18.01 0.46
N ASP A 379 20.01 18.41 0.70
CA ASP A 379 19.34 18.28 1.99
C ASP A 379 18.41 17.04 2.04
N GLY A 380 17.97 16.52 0.88
CA GLY A 380 17.16 15.31 0.81
C GLY A 380 17.14 14.62 -0.56
N VAL A 381 16.90 13.32 -0.57
CA VAL A 381 16.66 12.49 -1.75
C VAL A 381 15.35 11.74 -1.53
N ILE A 382 14.39 11.93 -2.42
CA ILE A 382 13.22 11.04 -2.51
C ILE A 382 13.66 9.82 -3.33
N ALA A 383 14.02 8.74 -2.63
CA ALA A 383 14.21 7.43 -3.22
C ALA A 383 12.88 6.67 -3.10
N MET A 384 12.31 6.29 -4.24
CA MET A 384 10.91 5.84 -4.29
C MET A 384 10.64 4.55 -3.50
N ASN A 385 11.61 3.66 -3.40
CA ASN A 385 11.54 2.44 -2.59
C ASN A 385 12.88 2.17 -1.89
N ASP A 386 12.91 1.18 -0.99
CA ASP A 386 14.11 0.85 -0.22
C ASP A 386 15.25 0.28 -1.08
N TYR A 387 14.95 -0.33 -2.23
CA TYR A 387 15.95 -0.75 -3.22
C TYR A 387 16.73 0.45 -3.77
N VAL A 388 16.01 1.46 -4.28
CA VAL A 388 16.61 2.73 -4.75
C VAL A 388 17.32 3.45 -3.61
N ALA A 389 16.77 3.39 -2.39
CA ALA A 389 17.39 4.02 -1.24
C ALA A 389 18.76 3.41 -0.94
N SER A 390 18.90 2.08 -1.04
CA SER A 390 20.17 1.37 -0.87
C SER A 390 21.21 1.86 -1.88
N ASP A 391 20.88 1.90 -3.17
CA ASP A 391 21.80 2.38 -4.22
C ASP A 391 22.17 3.85 -4.03
N VAL A 392 21.21 4.69 -3.62
CA VAL A 392 21.44 6.11 -3.29
C VAL A 392 22.42 6.24 -2.13
N ILE A 393 22.28 5.41 -1.09
CA ILE A 393 23.18 5.42 0.07
C ILE A 393 24.59 5.04 -0.37
N ASP A 394 24.76 3.93 -1.09
CA ASP A 394 26.07 3.47 -1.58
C ASP A 394 26.76 4.55 -2.42
N GLU A 395 26.02 5.21 -3.31
CA GLU A 395 26.57 6.27 -4.16
C GLU A 395 26.90 7.53 -3.35
N LEU A 396 26.07 7.96 -2.39
CA LEU A 396 26.39 9.09 -1.51
C LEU A 396 27.68 8.83 -0.70
N GLU A 397 27.92 7.59 -0.25
CA GLU A 397 29.19 7.23 0.40
C GLU A 397 30.37 7.26 -0.58
N ALA A 398 30.18 6.78 -1.82
CA ALA A 398 31.19 6.81 -2.87
C ALA A 398 31.57 8.25 -3.26
N LEU A 399 30.60 9.15 -3.31
CA LEU A 399 30.77 10.58 -3.57
C LEU A 399 31.35 11.35 -2.38
N GLY A 400 31.47 10.72 -1.21
CA GLY A 400 32.15 11.28 -0.04
C GLY A 400 31.26 12.06 0.92
N TYR A 401 29.94 11.97 0.81
CA TYR A 401 29.03 12.56 1.80
C TYR A 401 29.22 11.87 3.16
N THR A 402 29.18 12.67 4.23
CA THR A 402 29.55 12.20 5.58
C THR A 402 28.44 12.46 6.60
N GLY A 403 28.43 11.62 7.64
CA GLY A 403 27.42 11.66 8.69
C GLY A 403 26.21 10.79 8.37
N SER A 404 25.08 11.17 8.95
CA SER A 404 23.79 10.49 8.83
C SER A 404 22.64 11.50 8.88
N ALA A 405 21.43 11.07 8.47
CA ALA A 405 20.21 11.85 8.66
C ALA A 405 19.85 12.04 10.15
N ALA A 406 20.44 11.25 11.06
CA ALA A 406 20.35 11.52 12.50
C ALA A 406 21.06 12.84 12.85
N ASP A 407 22.18 13.15 12.19
CA ASP A 407 22.94 14.38 12.44
C ASP A 407 22.24 15.63 11.87
N ILE A 408 21.36 15.47 10.88
CA ILE A 408 20.48 16.56 10.39
C ILE A 408 19.47 17.00 11.47
N ASN A 409 19.28 16.21 12.53
CA ASN A 409 18.54 16.63 13.72
C ASN A 409 19.37 16.36 15.01
N PRO A 410 20.06 17.35 15.60
CA PRO A 410 21.00 17.14 16.70
C PRO A 410 20.36 16.64 18.00
N SER A 411 19.03 16.51 18.05
CA SER A 411 18.31 15.81 19.13
C SER A 411 18.39 14.27 19.03
N ILE A 412 18.80 13.72 17.88
CA ILE A 412 18.88 12.28 17.61
C ILE A 412 20.35 11.91 17.36
N THR A 413 21.00 11.32 18.35
CA THR A 413 22.35 10.72 18.18
C THR A 413 22.22 9.22 17.92
N ILE A 414 23.14 8.62 17.16
CA ILE A 414 23.15 7.17 16.89
C ILE A 414 23.10 6.34 18.19
N SER A 415 23.83 6.76 19.23
CA SER A 415 23.74 6.13 20.56
C SER A 415 22.35 6.25 21.19
N GLY A 416 21.67 7.38 20.98
CA GLY A 416 20.30 7.59 21.43
C GLY A 416 19.28 6.73 20.67
N ILE A 417 19.52 6.44 19.39
CA ILE A 417 18.71 5.52 18.58
C ILE A 417 18.78 4.10 19.15
N VAL A 418 19.99 3.58 19.35
CA VAL A 418 20.17 2.22 19.90
C VAL A 418 19.60 2.11 21.33
N ASP A 419 19.77 3.13 22.16
CA ASP A 419 19.18 3.17 23.50
C ASP A 419 17.64 3.22 23.45
N ASN A 420 17.05 3.90 22.47
CA ASN A 420 15.60 3.93 22.30
C ASN A 420 15.02 2.60 21.85
N ILE A 421 15.64 1.98 20.87
CA ILE A 421 15.16 0.69 20.37
C ILE A 421 15.30 -0.39 21.47
N THR A 422 16.39 -0.36 22.23
CA THR A 422 16.56 -1.25 23.39
C THR A 422 15.70 -0.88 24.62
N GLY A 423 14.87 0.17 24.53
CA GLY A 423 13.92 0.59 25.58
C GLY A 423 14.55 1.29 26.78
N LYS A 424 15.76 1.81 26.62
CA LYS A 424 16.52 2.49 27.68
C LYS A 424 16.28 4.01 27.71
N LYS A 425 15.79 4.63 26.63
CA LYS A 425 15.58 6.08 26.55
C LYS A 425 14.61 6.49 25.43
N ASP A 426 13.71 7.45 25.64
CA ASP A 426 12.91 8.01 24.54
C ASP A 426 13.72 9.01 23.71
N LEU A 427 13.64 8.90 22.38
CA LEU A 427 14.19 9.90 21.46
C LEU A 427 13.28 11.15 21.45
N ALA A 428 13.87 12.30 21.75
CA ALA A 428 13.14 13.57 21.70
C ALA A 428 12.96 14.01 20.24
N ARG A 429 11.72 14.34 19.85
CA ARG A 429 11.40 14.94 18.55
C ARG A 429 11.55 16.45 18.66
N GLU A 430 12.73 16.99 18.34
CA GLU A 430 12.92 18.45 18.22
C GLU A 430 13.09 18.86 16.75
N ALA A 431 12.84 20.14 16.46
CA ALA A 431 12.95 20.74 15.13
C ALA A 431 14.40 20.64 14.59
N VAL A 432 14.54 20.50 13.27
CA VAL A 432 15.85 20.64 12.61
C VAL A 432 16.38 22.04 12.93
N PRO A 433 17.65 22.19 13.34
CA PRO A 433 18.19 23.49 13.71
C PRO A 433 18.07 24.45 12.53
N ASP A 434 17.58 25.66 12.82
CA ASP A 434 17.61 26.75 11.84
C ASP A 434 19.02 26.87 11.25
N PRO A 435 19.14 27.03 9.93
CA PRO A 435 20.43 27.33 9.35
C PRO A 435 20.97 28.62 9.96
N ILE A 436 22.25 28.60 10.31
CA ILE A 436 23.00 29.76 10.78
C ILE A 436 22.70 30.90 9.81
N LYS A 437 22.09 31.98 10.33
CA LYS A 437 21.94 33.25 9.62
C LYS A 437 23.26 33.54 8.89
N ALA A 438 23.22 33.77 7.58
CA ALA A 438 24.39 34.25 6.86
C ALA A 438 25.02 35.41 7.65
N PRO A 439 26.32 35.35 7.99
CA PRO A 439 26.95 36.41 8.74
C PRO A 439 26.92 37.69 7.88
N ASP A 440 26.17 38.70 8.34
CA ASP A 440 26.39 40.08 7.93
C ASP A 440 27.77 40.49 8.47
N THR A 441 28.89 40.20 7.77
CA THR A 441 30.13 41.03 7.80
C THR A 441 31.31 40.46 6.98
N ASP A 442 31.99 41.41 6.32
CA ASP A 442 33.29 41.34 5.61
C ASP A 442 34.45 40.63 6.38
N ASP A 443 34.56 39.31 6.37
CA ASP A 443 35.81 38.60 6.73
C ASP A 443 36.02 37.34 5.87
N ALA A 444 36.90 37.45 4.86
CA ALA A 444 36.98 36.55 3.70
C ALA A 444 37.77 35.23 3.87
N ASP A 445 38.07 34.77 5.10
CA ASP A 445 38.96 33.61 5.29
C ASP A 445 38.46 32.58 6.34
N ALA A 446 37.25 32.73 6.90
CA ALA A 446 36.68 31.79 7.87
C ALA A 446 35.55 30.88 7.31
N ASP A 447 34.89 31.25 6.20
CA ASP A 447 33.66 30.60 5.73
C ASP A 447 33.84 29.33 4.86
N THR A 448 34.95 29.18 4.14
CA THR A 448 35.06 28.14 3.10
C THR A 448 35.17 26.70 3.63
N ARG A 449 35.66 26.53 4.86
CA ARG A 449 35.71 25.20 5.51
C ARG A 449 34.35 24.77 6.05
N ASP A 450 33.59 25.72 6.61
CA ASP A 450 32.24 25.47 7.13
C ASP A 450 31.23 25.22 5.99
N GLU A 451 31.45 25.82 4.81
CA GLU A 451 30.67 25.54 3.59
C GLU A 451 30.95 24.16 3.02
N ALA A 452 32.22 23.77 2.84
CA ALA A 452 32.55 22.45 2.32
C ALA A 452 32.10 21.31 3.25
N GLU A 453 32.21 21.49 4.57
CA GLU A 453 31.68 20.52 5.54
C GLU A 453 30.15 20.44 5.52
N ARG A 454 29.46 21.58 5.30
CA ARG A 454 28.00 21.61 5.12
C ARG A 454 27.55 20.97 3.82
N ASP A 455 28.24 21.22 2.73
CA ASP A 455 27.86 20.72 1.40
C ASP A 455 28.11 19.21 1.28
N ALA A 456 29.05 18.67 2.07
CA ALA A 456 29.32 17.24 2.22
C ALA A 456 28.45 16.55 3.29
N GLN A 457 27.49 17.26 3.89
CA GLN A 457 26.62 16.67 4.92
C GLN A 457 25.66 15.65 4.30
N TRP A 458 25.51 14.50 4.97
CA TRP A 458 24.56 13.46 4.58
C TRP A 458 23.13 14.02 4.46
N PRO A 459 22.37 13.73 3.37
CA PRO A 459 20.98 14.18 3.19
C PRO A 459 19.96 13.27 3.89
N LEU A 460 18.70 13.71 3.97
CA LEU A 460 17.59 12.80 4.27
C LEU A 460 17.35 11.86 3.08
N VAL A 461 17.40 10.54 3.27
CA VAL A 461 17.04 9.57 2.21
C VAL A 461 15.74 8.87 2.60
N THR A 462 14.70 8.98 1.77
CA THR A 462 13.43 8.26 1.97
C THR A 462 13.48 6.85 1.39
N GLY A 463 12.42 6.07 1.59
CA GLY A 463 12.21 4.78 0.96
C GLY A 463 10.78 4.30 1.18
N TYR A 464 10.46 3.11 0.68
CA TYR A 464 9.16 2.47 0.80
C TYR A 464 9.32 0.95 0.65
N GLY A 465 8.52 0.21 1.41
CA GLY A 465 8.48 -1.25 1.45
C GLY A 465 9.00 -1.86 2.75
N ALA A 466 9.73 -1.08 3.55
CA ALA A 466 10.32 -1.47 4.84
C ALA A 466 11.13 -2.77 4.77
N TYR A 467 12.09 -2.84 3.84
CA TYR A 467 12.80 -4.09 3.57
C TYR A 467 13.64 -4.50 4.78
N VAL A 468 13.59 -5.79 5.11
CA VAL A 468 14.27 -6.30 6.31
C VAL A 468 15.78 -6.10 6.23
N ASP A 469 16.37 -6.26 5.04
CA ASP A 469 17.80 -6.08 4.81
C ASP A 469 18.25 -4.62 4.78
N SER A 470 17.35 -3.66 4.54
CA SER A 470 17.60 -2.21 4.66
C SER A 470 17.43 -1.66 6.09
N MET A 471 16.92 -2.45 7.03
CA MET A 471 16.74 -2.03 8.44
C MET A 471 18.02 -1.49 9.11
N PRO A 472 19.23 -2.05 8.87
CA PRO A 472 20.47 -1.47 9.38
C PRO A 472 20.73 -0.03 8.91
N ASP A 473 20.36 0.30 7.67
CA ASP A 473 20.51 1.66 7.12
C ASP A 473 19.53 2.62 7.78
N LEU A 474 18.31 2.16 8.06
CA LEU A 474 17.34 2.92 8.84
C LEU A 474 17.82 3.17 10.28
N VAL A 475 18.37 2.15 10.95
CA VAL A 475 18.89 2.26 12.33
C VAL A 475 20.12 3.16 12.40
N SER A 476 21.01 3.09 11.41
CA SER A 476 22.19 3.95 11.34
C SER A 476 21.85 5.40 10.95
N GLY A 477 20.65 5.63 10.41
CA GLY A 477 20.20 6.92 9.90
C GLY A 477 20.77 7.24 8.52
N LYS A 478 21.33 6.26 7.80
CA LYS A 478 21.72 6.41 6.40
C LYS A 478 20.49 6.51 5.51
N GLN A 479 19.53 5.62 5.75
CA GLN A 479 18.14 5.81 5.37
C GLN A 479 17.42 6.56 6.50
N TRP A 480 16.72 7.64 6.18
CA TRP A 480 16.01 8.43 7.19
C TRP A 480 14.64 7.82 7.53
N MET A 481 13.89 7.45 6.50
CA MET A 481 12.58 6.84 6.65
C MET A 481 12.32 5.78 5.58
N THR A 482 11.40 4.88 5.88
CA THR A 482 10.70 4.03 4.90
C THR A 482 9.20 4.09 5.17
N GLY A 483 8.39 3.82 4.16
CA GLY A 483 6.94 3.68 4.27
C GLY A 483 6.49 2.23 4.10
N LEU A 484 5.32 1.87 4.63
CA LEU A 484 4.67 0.57 4.39
C LEU A 484 3.18 0.64 4.71
N GLU A 485 2.44 -0.40 4.32
CA GLU A 485 1.03 -0.54 4.72
C GLU A 485 0.90 -0.79 6.22
N ASP A 486 -0.12 -0.21 6.85
CA ASP A 486 -0.56 -0.65 8.18
C ASP A 486 -1.42 -1.93 8.08
N ARG A 487 -0.77 -3.03 7.69
CA ARG A 487 -1.42 -4.32 7.44
C ARG A 487 -2.21 -4.84 8.64
N LYS A 488 -1.74 -4.59 9.87
CA LYS A 488 -2.41 -5.03 11.10
C LYS A 488 -3.75 -4.32 11.27
N THR A 489 -3.76 -2.99 11.25
CA THR A 489 -5.00 -2.21 11.37
C THR A 489 -5.95 -2.50 10.21
N LEU A 490 -5.41 -2.57 8.98
CA LEU A 490 -6.20 -2.89 7.79
C LEU A 490 -6.83 -4.29 7.86
N ALA A 491 -6.11 -5.29 8.39
CA ALA A 491 -6.63 -6.63 8.60
C ALA A 491 -7.72 -6.67 9.67
N GLU A 492 -7.57 -5.93 10.78
CA GLU A 492 -8.59 -5.78 11.82
C GLU A 492 -9.88 -5.19 11.25
N ASP A 493 -9.80 -4.09 10.50
CA ASP A 493 -10.98 -3.47 9.91
C ASP A 493 -11.58 -4.28 8.76
N THR A 494 -10.76 -4.97 7.97
CA THR A 494 -11.26 -5.92 6.96
C THR A 494 -12.04 -7.05 7.62
N ALA A 495 -11.50 -7.65 8.68
CA ALA A 495 -12.18 -8.72 9.42
C ALA A 495 -13.50 -8.24 10.04
N ARG A 496 -13.49 -7.05 10.65
CA ARG A 496 -14.70 -6.42 11.20
C ARG A 496 -15.74 -6.17 10.11
N ALA A 497 -15.34 -5.69 8.93
CA ALA A 497 -16.26 -5.51 7.81
C ALA A 497 -16.89 -6.82 7.36
N CYS A 498 -16.10 -7.90 7.22
CA CYS A 498 -16.63 -9.23 6.90
C CYS A 498 -17.67 -9.71 7.91
N VAL A 499 -17.42 -9.54 9.21
CA VAL A 499 -18.38 -9.94 10.27
C VAL A 499 -19.64 -9.06 10.26
N LEU A 500 -19.51 -7.76 10.00
CA LEU A 500 -20.67 -6.87 9.87
C LEU A 500 -21.54 -7.26 8.66
N LEU A 501 -20.92 -7.50 7.50
CA LEU A 501 -21.59 -7.97 6.29
C LEU A 501 -22.29 -9.30 6.53
N ASN A 502 -21.57 -10.30 7.05
CA ASN A 502 -22.15 -11.61 7.38
C ASN A 502 -23.29 -11.52 8.40
N THR A 503 -23.34 -10.50 9.26
CA THR A 503 -24.45 -10.30 10.22
C THR A 503 -25.52 -9.32 9.74
N GLY A 504 -25.50 -8.94 8.46
CA GLY A 504 -26.48 -8.05 7.82
C GLY A 504 -26.45 -6.60 8.33
N LYS A 505 -25.31 -6.16 8.89
CA LYS A 505 -25.08 -4.80 9.39
C LYS A 505 -24.37 -3.95 8.34
N THR A 506 -24.53 -2.63 8.43
CA THR A 506 -23.86 -1.69 7.52
C THR A 506 -22.45 -1.35 8.02
N LEU A 507 -21.63 -0.81 7.11
CA LEU A 507 -20.24 -0.40 7.38
C LEU A 507 -20.12 1.08 7.80
N ASP A 508 -21.23 1.82 7.86
CA ASP A 508 -21.26 3.28 8.07
C ASP A 508 -20.68 3.74 9.42
N ASP A 509 -20.64 2.83 10.41
CA ASP A 509 -20.13 3.10 11.76
C ASP A 509 -18.61 2.83 11.90
N MET A 510 -17.93 2.42 10.83
CA MET A 510 -16.47 2.22 10.82
C MET A 510 -15.74 3.50 10.45
N GLU A 511 -14.76 3.93 11.27
CA GLU A 511 -14.00 5.17 11.03
C GLU A 511 -13.09 5.08 9.79
N SER A 512 -12.63 3.88 9.45
CA SER A 512 -11.79 3.57 8.28
C SER A 512 -12.58 3.46 6.98
N VAL A 513 -13.91 3.53 7.03
CA VAL A 513 -14.78 3.41 5.86
C VAL A 513 -15.13 4.78 5.31
N SER A 514 -14.80 4.98 4.04
CA SER A 514 -15.28 6.08 3.21
C SER A 514 -16.13 5.56 2.06
N THR A 515 -16.65 6.44 1.21
CA THR A 515 -17.38 6.04 0.00
C THR A 515 -16.57 6.46 -1.22
N THR A 516 -16.32 5.53 -2.13
CA THR A 516 -15.71 5.80 -3.43
C THR A 516 -16.58 5.26 -4.56
N THR A 517 -16.50 5.87 -5.74
CA THR A 517 -17.24 5.38 -6.92
C THR A 517 -16.39 4.30 -7.62
N ILE A 518 -16.90 3.07 -7.68
CA ILE A 518 -16.30 1.94 -8.41
C ILE A 518 -17.34 1.40 -9.38
N ALA A 519 -16.99 1.28 -10.67
CA ALA A 519 -17.91 0.89 -11.74
C ALA A 519 -19.25 1.68 -11.69
N ASP A 520 -19.15 3.01 -11.59
CA ASP A 520 -20.27 3.95 -11.46
C ASP A 520 -21.21 3.73 -10.26
N LYS A 521 -20.78 2.96 -9.24
CA LYS A 521 -21.52 2.73 -8.00
C LYS A 521 -20.75 3.20 -6.77
N GLU A 522 -21.49 3.85 -5.86
CA GLU A 522 -20.99 4.22 -4.55
C GLU A 522 -20.70 2.95 -3.73
N THR A 523 -19.43 2.73 -3.44
CA THR A 523 -18.91 1.51 -2.82
C THR A 523 -18.24 1.87 -1.48
N PRO A 524 -18.65 1.27 -0.35
CA PRO A 524 -17.94 1.37 0.91
C PRO A 524 -16.48 0.97 0.74
N THR A 525 -15.56 1.85 1.10
CA THR A 525 -14.13 1.67 0.90
C THR A 525 -13.40 1.79 2.23
N ILE A 526 -12.82 0.67 2.67
CA ILE A 526 -11.94 0.58 3.83
C ILE A 526 -10.55 1.03 3.39
N SER A 527 -9.94 1.95 4.11
CA SER A 527 -8.59 2.43 3.81
C SER A 527 -7.88 2.87 5.08
N GLU A 528 -6.60 2.53 5.18
CA GLU A 528 -5.74 2.96 6.28
C GLU A 528 -4.68 3.96 5.84
N SER A 529 -4.20 4.74 6.82
CA SER A 529 -3.04 5.60 6.58
C SER A 529 -1.77 4.77 6.51
N LEU A 530 -0.90 5.10 5.55
CA LEU A 530 0.42 4.49 5.44
C LEU A 530 1.28 4.77 6.69
N LEU A 531 2.04 3.76 7.11
CA LEU A 531 3.01 3.89 8.19
C LEU A 531 4.27 4.58 7.67
N ALA A 532 4.72 5.63 8.38
CA ALA A 532 6.03 6.23 8.18
C ALA A 532 6.97 5.78 9.30
N VAL A 533 7.98 4.99 8.94
CA VAL A 533 8.91 4.38 9.90
C VAL A 533 10.28 5.04 9.77
N SER A 534 10.84 5.40 10.91
CA SER A 534 12.19 5.91 11.08
C SER A 534 12.85 5.17 12.24
N ALA A 535 14.16 5.38 12.43
CA ALA A 535 14.86 4.85 13.59
C ALA A 535 14.18 5.19 14.94
N SER A 536 13.45 6.32 15.00
CA SER A 536 12.85 6.84 16.23
C SER A 536 11.55 6.16 16.64
N ASN A 537 10.84 5.52 15.72
CA ASN A 537 9.58 4.82 15.96
C ASN A 537 9.62 3.35 15.50
N LEU A 538 10.72 2.88 14.91
CA LEU A 538 10.94 1.50 14.47
C LEU A 538 10.43 0.45 15.47
N LYS A 539 10.71 0.65 16.76
CA LYS A 539 10.24 -0.26 17.81
C LYS A 539 8.72 -0.28 17.94
N ALA A 540 8.10 0.89 17.94
CA ALA A 540 6.67 1.05 18.14
C ALA A 540 5.88 0.59 16.91
N GLU A 541 6.37 0.90 15.71
CA GLU A 541 5.67 0.59 14.45
C GLU A 541 5.94 -0.83 13.95
N LEU A 542 7.19 -1.34 14.02
CA LEU A 542 7.52 -2.62 13.38
C LEU A 542 7.80 -3.75 14.38
N ILE A 543 8.52 -3.49 15.47
CA ILE A 543 8.94 -4.56 16.38
C ILE A 543 7.82 -4.96 17.35
N THR A 544 7.18 -3.99 17.99
CA THR A 544 6.13 -4.25 18.99
C THR A 544 4.88 -4.90 18.37
N PRO A 545 4.41 -4.46 17.20
CA PRO A 545 3.28 -5.11 16.52
C PRO A 545 3.67 -6.43 15.84
N GLY A 546 4.97 -6.76 15.79
CA GLY A 546 5.48 -8.03 15.29
C GLY A 546 5.61 -8.11 13.77
N TYR A 547 5.73 -6.98 13.07
CA TYR A 547 6.10 -6.96 11.65
C TYR A 547 7.50 -7.55 11.43
N ILE A 548 8.44 -7.21 12.31
CA ILE A 548 9.81 -7.75 12.32
C ILE A 548 10.27 -8.05 13.76
N THR A 549 11.27 -8.91 13.88
CA THR A 549 11.96 -9.18 15.14
C THR A 549 13.10 -8.18 15.41
N MET A 550 13.54 -8.08 16.67
CA MET A 550 14.75 -7.33 17.02
C MET A 550 15.99 -7.80 16.23
N ALA A 551 16.09 -9.10 15.98
CA ALA A 551 17.22 -9.69 15.26
C ALA A 551 17.22 -9.30 13.78
N GLU A 552 16.05 -9.28 13.13
CA GLU A 552 15.86 -8.79 11.76
C GLU A 552 16.17 -7.29 11.65
N ALA A 553 15.90 -6.51 12.70
CA ALA A 553 16.30 -5.11 12.78
C ALA A 553 17.79 -4.90 13.18
N GLY A 554 18.57 -5.99 13.34
CA GLY A 554 20.01 -5.92 13.62
C GLY A 554 20.39 -5.55 15.06
N LEU A 555 19.53 -5.81 16.06
CA LEU A 555 19.63 -5.28 17.43
C LEU A 555 19.78 -6.33 18.56
#